data_AF-A0A7W9BPN7-F1
#
_entry.id   AF-A0A7W9BPN7-F1
#
_cell.length_a   1.000
_cell.length_b   1.000
_cell.length_c   1.000
_cell.angle_alpha   90.00
_cell.angle_beta   90.00
_cell.angle_gamma   90.00
#
_symmetry.space_group_name_H-M   'P 1'
#
loop_
_entity.id
_entity.type
_entity.pdbx_description
1 polymer ?
#
loop_
_entity_poly.entity_id
_entity_poly.type
_entity_poly.pdbx_seq_one_letter_code
_entity_poly.pdbx_strand_id
1 'polypeptide(L)'
;MMDYIELLKEQCPPAIVEYVINSDMTSAFKNPWPNQDFFGQNISDDCHIAALLYRSSILPSNLGDTTADYIAWDTIDYYTQVPIDDRPVVITAVRQLASRDRLPQRFFFLVTQHKIDVRDVLQRHFPTLPAPENATPEHNSKAFAYLRYLTAMADEEALTRLIEALRLEPNPAYVSNQLGQIRNLNLSQSNVIFQAFINDTRQSLTPNRMPGIVIANTVRRYLGLPPHEGPYRPLEPNGQPYIPQPDAPSSVWDR
;
A
#
# COMPACT_ATOMS: atom_id res chain seq x y z
N MET A 1 -30.23 7.22 6.74
CA MET A 1 -29.08 7.61 5.91
C MET A 1 -28.80 9.05 6.27
N MET A 2 -27.59 9.37 6.72
CA MET A 2 -27.21 10.76 7.01
C MET A 2 -27.19 11.52 5.68
N ASP A 3 -27.91 12.63 5.58
CA ASP A 3 -28.02 13.38 4.33
C ASP A 3 -26.78 14.29 4.18
N TYR A 4 -25.73 13.74 3.58
CA TYR A 4 -24.47 14.48 3.37
C TYR A 4 -24.64 15.69 2.44
N ILE A 5 -25.73 15.76 1.65
CA ILE A 5 -26.04 16.94 0.85
C ILE A 5 -26.52 18.08 1.76
N GLU A 6 -27.36 17.78 2.75
CA GLU A 6 -27.79 18.79 3.74
C GLU A 6 -26.60 19.25 4.60
N LEU A 7 -25.74 18.32 5.04
CA LEU A 7 -24.51 18.68 5.75
C LEU A 7 -23.62 19.62 4.91
N LEU A 8 -23.46 19.34 3.61
CA LEU A 8 -22.76 20.24 2.69
C LEU A 8 -23.40 21.62 2.61
N LYS A 9 -24.73 21.69 2.47
CA LYS A 9 -25.47 22.96 2.39
C LYS A 9 -25.37 23.79 3.66
N GLU A 10 -25.31 23.14 4.83
CA GLU A 10 -25.19 23.80 6.13
C GLU A 10 -23.78 24.33 6.39
N GLN A 11 -22.75 23.57 6.01
CA GLN A 11 -21.36 23.88 6.36
C GLN A 11 -20.61 24.68 5.30
N CYS A 12 -21.06 24.68 4.05
CA CYS A 12 -20.31 25.25 2.93
C CYS A 12 -21.06 26.41 2.23
N PRO A 13 -20.32 27.40 1.70
CA PRO A 13 -20.84 28.39 0.76
C PRO A 13 -21.54 27.75 -0.46
N PRO A 14 -22.61 28.35 -1.00
CA PRO A 14 -23.36 27.79 -2.14
C PRO A 14 -22.50 27.47 -3.36
N ALA A 15 -21.49 28.28 -3.65
CA ALA A 15 -20.56 28.03 -4.77
C ALA A 15 -19.77 26.72 -4.60
N ILE A 16 -19.40 26.36 -3.37
CA ILE A 16 -18.72 25.10 -3.07
C ILE A 16 -19.70 23.94 -3.18
N VAL A 17 -20.91 24.10 -2.63
CA VAL A 17 -21.97 23.09 -2.71
C VAL A 17 -22.30 22.76 -4.17
N GLU A 18 -22.53 23.79 -5.00
CA GLU A 18 -22.83 23.64 -6.42
C GLU A 18 -21.68 22.97 -7.17
N TYR A 19 -20.43 23.36 -6.89
CA TYR A 19 -19.28 22.75 -7.51
C TYR A 19 -19.13 21.27 -7.11
N VAL A 20 -19.18 20.95 -5.82
CA VAL A 20 -19.00 19.58 -5.31
C VAL A 20 -20.08 18.64 -5.84
N ILE A 21 -21.34 19.07 -5.87
CA ILE A 21 -22.48 18.25 -6.34
C ILE A 21 -22.47 18.07 -7.86
N ASN A 22 -22.23 19.14 -8.62
CA ASN A 22 -22.34 19.11 -10.08
C ASN A 22 -21.04 18.71 -10.79
N SER A 23 -19.93 18.65 -10.07
CA SER A 23 -18.68 18.14 -10.62
C SER A 23 -18.86 16.66 -10.95
N ASP A 24 -18.85 16.30 -12.24
CA ASP A 24 -18.57 14.91 -12.62
C ASP A 24 -17.29 14.54 -11.90
N MET A 25 -17.33 13.48 -11.08
CA MET A 25 -16.18 13.08 -10.27
C MET A 25 -14.94 12.98 -11.15
N THR A 26 -15.02 12.51 -12.38
CA THR A 26 -13.85 12.45 -13.29
C THR A 26 -13.33 13.83 -13.75
N SER A 27 -14.19 14.85 -13.78
CA SER A 27 -13.90 16.23 -14.21
C SER A 27 -13.45 17.16 -13.08
N ALA A 28 -13.88 16.89 -11.83
CA ALA A 28 -13.50 17.64 -10.64
C ALA A 28 -11.98 17.71 -10.44
N PHE A 29 -11.27 16.70 -10.96
CA PHE A 29 -9.80 16.61 -10.94
C PHE A 29 -9.11 17.44 -12.02
N LYS A 30 -9.77 17.72 -13.14
CA LYS A 30 -9.16 18.44 -14.27
C LYS A 30 -9.28 19.95 -14.14
N ASN A 31 -10.29 20.42 -13.42
CA ASN A 31 -10.51 21.84 -13.13
C ASN A 31 -10.75 22.03 -11.62
N PRO A 32 -9.68 22.08 -10.80
CA PRO A 32 -9.76 22.53 -9.42
C PRO A 32 -10.08 24.03 -9.42
N TRP A 33 -11.37 24.35 -9.41
CA TRP A 33 -11.84 25.73 -9.38
C TRP A 33 -11.57 26.34 -8.00
N PRO A 34 -10.93 27.52 -7.89
CA PRO A 34 -10.04 28.16 -8.86
C PRO A 34 -8.71 28.50 -8.18
N ASN A 35 -7.93 27.52 -7.69
CA ASN A 35 -6.58 27.79 -7.16
C ASN A 35 -5.63 26.57 -7.11
N GLN A 36 -5.97 25.45 -7.76
CA GLN A 36 -5.23 24.16 -7.63
C GLN A 36 -5.25 23.54 -6.22
N ASP A 37 -5.69 24.30 -5.22
CA ASP A 37 -6.02 23.84 -3.88
C ASP A 37 -7.51 23.51 -3.85
N PHE A 38 -7.85 22.22 -4.00
CA PHE A 38 -9.23 21.71 -3.98
C PHE A 38 -10.01 22.15 -2.73
N PHE A 39 -9.25 22.48 -1.70
CA PHE A 39 -9.67 22.81 -0.36
C PHE A 39 -9.30 24.24 0.05
N GLY A 40 -8.75 25.03 -0.88
CA GLY A 40 -8.33 26.43 -0.74
C GLY A 40 -8.16 26.89 0.70
N GLN A 41 -6.94 27.09 1.20
CA GLN A 41 -6.57 27.47 2.59
C GLN A 41 -7.51 28.40 3.42
N ASN A 42 -8.42 29.14 2.77
CA ASN A 42 -9.45 29.98 3.38
C ASN A 42 -10.81 29.27 3.62
N ILE A 43 -10.99 28.00 3.28
CA ILE A 43 -12.21 27.22 3.55
C ILE A 43 -12.18 26.74 5.01
N SER A 44 -13.32 26.71 5.70
CA SER A 44 -13.40 26.19 7.08
C SER A 44 -13.25 24.67 7.12
N ASP A 45 -12.65 24.14 8.20
CA ASP A 45 -12.49 22.70 8.39
C ASP A 45 -13.83 21.94 8.34
N ASP A 46 -14.91 22.53 8.86
CA ASP A 46 -16.26 21.97 8.78
C ASP A 46 -16.72 21.74 7.33
N CYS A 47 -16.44 22.69 6.44
CA CYS A 47 -16.78 22.55 5.02
C CYS A 47 -15.91 21.49 4.33
N HIS A 48 -14.62 21.40 4.67
CA HIS A 48 -13.74 20.33 4.18
C HIS A 48 -14.28 18.96 4.56
N ILE A 49 -14.63 18.78 5.84
CA ILE A 49 -15.14 17.54 6.39
C ILE A 49 -16.47 17.16 5.72
N ALA A 50 -17.38 18.11 5.54
CA ALA A 50 -18.64 17.90 4.84
C ALA A 50 -18.43 17.43 3.38
N ALA A 51 -17.49 18.05 2.65
CA ALA A 51 -17.16 17.67 1.28
C ALA A 51 -16.52 16.27 1.19
N LEU A 52 -15.63 15.93 2.12
CA LEU A 52 -15.01 14.60 2.20
C LEU A 52 -16.08 13.52 2.46
N LEU A 53 -16.94 13.73 3.46
CA LEU A 53 -18.03 12.81 3.80
C LEU A 53 -18.99 12.58 2.63
N TYR A 54 -19.37 13.65 1.93
CA TYR A 54 -20.21 13.53 0.74
C TYR A 54 -19.53 12.67 -0.33
N ARG A 55 -18.29 13.00 -0.71
CA ARG A 55 -17.57 12.28 -1.77
C ARG A 55 -17.33 10.83 -1.42
N SER A 56 -16.91 10.51 -0.20
CA SER A 56 -16.72 9.12 0.22
C SER A 56 -18.01 8.31 0.17
N SER A 57 -19.17 8.95 0.35
CA SER A 57 -20.49 8.31 0.33
C SER A 57 -21.06 8.09 -1.08
N ILE A 58 -20.85 9.02 -2.02
CA ILE A 58 -21.48 8.99 -3.34
C ILE A 58 -20.59 8.45 -4.47
N LEU A 59 -19.34 8.07 -4.17
CA LEU A 59 -18.41 7.47 -5.13
C LEU A 59 -19.07 6.30 -5.92
N PRO A 60 -19.20 6.40 -7.25
CA PRO A 60 -19.72 5.32 -8.08
C PRO A 60 -18.86 4.04 -8.01
N SER A 61 -19.49 2.86 -8.07
CA SER A 61 -18.77 1.57 -8.05
C SER A 61 -17.94 1.30 -9.30
N ASN A 62 -18.28 1.96 -10.43
CA ASN A 62 -17.62 1.85 -11.73
C ASN A 62 -16.58 2.95 -12.01
N LEU A 63 -16.27 3.78 -11.01
CA LEU A 63 -15.31 4.86 -11.16
C LEU A 63 -13.90 4.30 -11.41
N GLY A 64 -13.11 4.98 -12.25
CA GLY A 64 -11.73 4.57 -12.53
C GLY A 64 -10.86 4.60 -11.27
N ASP A 65 -9.93 3.64 -11.16
CA ASP A 65 -9.06 3.47 -9.97
C ASP A 65 -8.33 4.76 -9.58
N THR A 66 -7.86 5.52 -10.58
CA THR A 66 -7.14 6.77 -10.36
C THR A 66 -7.96 7.80 -9.59
N THR A 67 -9.25 7.93 -9.90
CA THR A 67 -10.13 8.88 -9.20
C THR A 67 -10.41 8.45 -7.77
N ALA A 68 -10.68 7.16 -7.56
CA ALA A 68 -10.91 6.61 -6.22
C ALA A 68 -9.66 6.75 -5.34
N ASP A 69 -8.47 6.60 -5.92
CA ASP A 69 -7.19 6.82 -5.24
C ASP A 69 -6.98 8.25 -4.80
N TYR A 70 -7.34 9.25 -5.62
CA TYR A 70 -7.22 10.65 -5.23
C TYR A 70 -8.13 11.00 -4.06
N ILE A 71 -9.39 10.54 -4.07
CA ILE A 71 -10.31 10.81 -2.96
C ILE A 71 -9.79 10.13 -1.68
N ALA A 72 -9.24 8.93 -1.78
CA ALA A 72 -8.61 8.27 -0.64
C ALA A 72 -7.38 9.05 -0.16
N TRP A 73 -6.54 9.54 -1.07
CA TRP A 73 -5.39 10.37 -0.75
C TRP A 73 -5.81 11.64 -0.03
N ASP A 74 -6.74 12.42 -0.57
CA ASP A 74 -7.25 13.65 0.04
C ASP A 74 -7.85 13.38 1.43
N THR A 75 -8.71 12.36 1.54
CA THR A 75 -9.39 12.05 2.82
C THR A 75 -8.40 11.63 3.89
N ILE A 76 -7.44 10.76 3.53
CA ILE A 76 -6.50 10.16 4.48
C ILE A 76 -5.34 11.11 4.80
N ASP A 77 -4.87 11.93 3.86
CA ASP A 77 -3.84 12.93 4.17
C ASP A 77 -4.43 14.07 5.00
N TYR A 78 -5.69 14.46 4.77
CA TYR A 78 -6.37 15.46 5.59
C TYR A 78 -6.53 15.02 7.05
N TYR A 79 -6.66 13.72 7.33
CA TYR A 79 -6.68 13.18 8.70
C TYR A 79 -5.48 13.64 9.56
N THR A 80 -4.30 13.83 8.94
CA THR A 80 -3.12 14.32 9.66
C THR A 80 -3.05 15.84 9.83
N GLN A 81 -3.84 16.57 9.05
CA GLN A 81 -3.85 18.03 9.01
C GLN A 81 -4.92 18.61 9.95
N VAL A 82 -6.00 17.86 10.22
CA VAL A 82 -7.06 18.30 11.13
C VAL A 82 -6.68 18.24 12.61
N PRO A 83 -7.29 19.10 13.45
CA PRO A 83 -7.25 18.98 14.90
C PRO A 83 -7.67 17.57 15.36
N ILE A 84 -7.13 17.14 16.51
CA ILE A 84 -7.41 15.80 17.06
C ILE A 84 -8.92 15.58 17.29
N ASP A 85 -9.64 16.63 17.68
CA ASP A 85 -11.07 16.58 17.99
C ASP A 85 -11.93 16.30 16.74
N ASP A 86 -11.44 16.64 15.54
CA ASP A 86 -12.15 16.47 14.28
C ASP A 86 -11.80 15.16 13.55
N ARG A 87 -10.71 14.50 13.99
CA ARG A 87 -10.27 13.21 13.44
C ARG A 87 -11.35 12.11 13.44
N PRO A 88 -12.20 11.96 14.46
CA PRO A 88 -13.28 10.97 14.43
C PRO A 88 -14.24 11.16 13.25
N VAL A 89 -14.47 12.40 12.82
CA VAL A 89 -15.33 12.70 11.68
C VAL A 89 -14.63 12.35 10.36
N VAL A 90 -13.35 12.66 10.23
CA VAL A 90 -12.55 12.24 9.05
C VAL A 90 -12.43 10.72 8.98
N ILE A 91 -12.27 10.02 10.11
CA ILE A 91 -12.29 8.55 10.19
C ILE A 91 -13.61 7.99 9.62
N THR A 92 -14.74 8.68 9.79
CA THR A 92 -16.01 8.26 9.21
C THR A 92 -15.94 8.22 7.68
N ALA A 93 -15.32 9.21 7.04
CA ALA A 93 -15.10 9.21 5.59
C ALA A 93 -14.13 8.08 5.16
N VAL A 94 -13.04 7.85 5.91
CA VAL A 94 -12.12 6.73 5.64
C VAL A 94 -12.82 5.38 5.75
N ARG A 95 -13.69 5.20 6.75
CA ARG A 95 -14.50 3.98 6.94
C ARG A 95 -15.48 3.76 5.80
N GLN A 96 -16.08 4.82 5.26
CA GLN A 96 -16.92 4.71 4.07
C GLN A 96 -16.12 4.20 2.87
N LEU A 97 -14.92 4.74 2.64
CA LEU A 97 -14.01 4.25 1.59
C LEU A 97 -13.64 2.77 1.81
N ALA A 98 -13.36 2.36 3.05
CA ALA A 98 -13.09 0.97 3.40
C ALA A 98 -14.31 0.05 3.17
N SER A 99 -15.53 0.59 3.32
CA SER A 99 -16.80 -0.13 3.13
C SER A 99 -17.24 -0.27 1.67
N ARG A 100 -16.37 0.03 0.70
CA ARG A 100 -16.64 -0.14 -0.72
C ARG A 100 -16.19 -1.50 -1.20
N ASP A 101 -16.91 -2.12 -2.14
CA ASP A 101 -16.57 -3.45 -2.67
C ASP A 101 -15.22 -3.45 -3.40
N ARG A 102 -14.91 -2.35 -4.08
CA ARG A 102 -13.60 -2.10 -4.70
C ARG A 102 -12.88 -1.01 -3.91
N LEU A 103 -11.83 -1.42 -3.21
CA LEU A 103 -10.92 -0.49 -2.54
C LEU A 103 -10.03 0.24 -3.57
N PRO A 104 -9.74 1.54 -3.35
CA PRO A 104 -8.70 2.24 -4.08
C PRO A 104 -7.36 1.51 -4.01
N GLN A 105 -6.57 1.54 -5.09
CA GLN A 105 -5.29 0.82 -5.18
C GLN A 105 -4.32 1.24 -4.07
N ARG A 106 -4.28 2.53 -3.74
CA ARG A 106 -3.40 3.10 -2.71
C ARG A 106 -3.98 3.06 -1.30
N PHE A 107 -5.22 2.60 -1.14
CA PHE A 107 -5.93 2.66 0.14
C PHE A 107 -5.12 2.07 1.30
N PHE A 108 -4.64 0.83 1.14
CA PHE A 108 -3.85 0.16 2.18
C PHE A 108 -2.56 0.89 2.52
N PHE A 109 -1.86 1.43 1.52
CA PHE A 109 -0.65 2.20 1.76
C PHE A 109 -0.94 3.41 2.65
N LEU A 110 -2.00 4.15 2.34
CA LEU A 110 -2.38 5.38 3.04
C LEU A 110 -2.82 5.10 4.48
N VAL A 111 -3.75 4.17 4.71
CA VAL A 111 -4.20 3.85 6.08
C VAL A 111 -3.07 3.25 6.92
N THR A 112 -2.13 2.54 6.30
CA THR A 112 -0.95 1.98 6.99
C THR A 112 0.03 3.09 7.38
N GLN A 113 0.35 4.00 6.46
CA GLN A 113 1.27 5.12 6.69
C GLN A 113 0.81 6.00 7.85
N HIS A 114 -0.50 6.28 7.90
CA HIS A 114 -1.09 7.18 8.89
C HIS A 114 -1.66 6.46 10.13
N LYS A 115 -1.49 5.13 10.19
CA LYS A 115 -1.96 4.27 11.28
C LYS A 115 -3.44 4.44 11.63
N ILE A 116 -4.29 4.53 10.61
CA ILE A 116 -5.74 4.69 10.79
C ILE A 116 -6.37 3.32 10.97
N ASP A 117 -6.94 3.06 12.16
CA ASP A 117 -7.57 1.78 12.46
C ASP A 117 -9.00 1.70 11.89
N VAL A 118 -9.14 0.96 10.80
CA VAL A 118 -10.39 0.57 10.16
C VAL A 118 -10.51 -0.95 10.00
N ARG A 119 -9.87 -1.71 10.91
CA ARG A 119 -9.81 -3.19 10.86
C ARG A 119 -11.18 -3.83 10.79
N ASP A 120 -12.11 -3.35 11.60
CA ASP A 120 -13.47 -3.86 11.69
C ASP A 120 -14.25 -3.75 10.36
N VAL A 121 -14.01 -2.69 9.59
CA VAL A 121 -14.62 -2.52 8.26
C VAL A 121 -13.90 -3.37 7.22
N LEU A 122 -12.57 -3.45 7.28
CA LEU A 122 -11.78 -4.21 6.30
C LEU A 122 -11.94 -5.73 6.42
N GLN A 123 -12.32 -6.25 7.59
CA GLN A 123 -12.54 -7.67 7.80
C GLN A 123 -13.58 -8.26 6.83
N ARG A 124 -14.54 -7.47 6.35
CA ARG A 124 -15.52 -7.95 5.35
C ARG A 124 -14.88 -8.33 4.00
N HIS A 125 -13.74 -7.71 3.66
CA HIS A 125 -12.99 -7.97 2.43
C HIS A 125 -12.05 -9.16 2.56
N PHE A 126 -11.64 -9.43 3.80
CA PHE A 126 -10.71 -10.49 4.16
C PHE A 126 -11.27 -11.20 5.42
N PRO A 127 -12.36 -11.97 5.26
CA PRO A 127 -13.08 -12.59 6.39
C PRO A 127 -12.18 -13.54 7.18
N THR A 128 -11.21 -14.14 6.48
CA THR A 128 -10.09 -14.86 7.06
C THR A 128 -8.80 -14.15 6.71
N LEU A 129 -7.81 -14.22 7.61
CA LEU A 129 -6.47 -13.77 7.27
C LEU A 129 -5.97 -14.56 6.06
N PRO A 130 -5.37 -13.89 5.06
CA PRO A 130 -4.80 -14.58 3.92
C PRO A 130 -3.82 -15.66 4.35
N ALA A 131 -4.04 -16.89 3.86
CA ALA A 131 -3.15 -18.01 4.11
C ALA A 131 -1.96 -17.95 3.13
N PRO A 132 -0.73 -18.26 3.59
CA PRO A 132 0.47 -18.27 2.76
C PRO A 132 0.33 -19.10 1.46
N GLU A 133 -0.39 -20.21 1.51
CA GLU A 133 -0.57 -21.18 0.43
C GLU A 133 -1.64 -20.79 -0.62
N ASN A 134 -2.53 -19.84 -0.31
CA ASN A 134 -3.68 -19.48 -1.16
C ASN A 134 -3.43 -18.21 -2.00
N ALA A 135 -2.17 -17.87 -2.16
CA ALA A 135 -1.69 -16.63 -2.73
C ALA A 135 -1.63 -16.72 -4.29
N THR A 136 -2.77 -16.55 -4.99
CA THR A 136 -2.74 -16.37 -6.47
C THR A 136 -2.19 -14.98 -6.83
N PRO A 137 -1.46 -14.79 -7.96
CA PRO A 137 -0.75 -13.54 -8.25
C PRO A 137 -1.57 -12.25 -8.12
N GLU A 138 -2.87 -12.31 -8.47
CA GLU A 138 -3.78 -11.17 -8.44
C GLU A 138 -4.41 -10.94 -7.04
N HIS A 139 -4.64 -12.01 -6.26
CA HIS A 139 -4.99 -11.90 -4.85
C HIS A 139 -3.79 -11.48 -3.98
N ASN A 140 -2.56 -11.74 -4.42
CA ASN A 140 -1.34 -11.52 -3.63
C ASN A 140 -1.18 -10.06 -3.25
N SER A 141 -1.26 -9.13 -4.20
CA SER A 141 -0.99 -7.72 -3.91
C SER A 141 -1.90 -7.18 -2.80
N LYS A 142 -3.21 -7.48 -2.86
CA LYS A 142 -4.19 -7.04 -1.86
C LYS A 142 -4.05 -7.79 -0.54
N ALA A 143 -3.84 -9.11 -0.57
CA ALA A 143 -3.61 -9.92 0.63
C ALA A 143 -2.36 -9.46 1.40
N PHE A 144 -1.24 -9.26 0.70
CA PHE A 144 -0.01 -8.74 1.30
C PHE A 144 -0.18 -7.33 1.84
N ALA A 145 -0.93 -6.46 1.13
CA ALA A 145 -1.22 -5.11 1.60
C ALA A 145 -2.06 -5.13 2.89
N TYR A 146 -3.05 -6.02 2.98
CA TYR A 146 -3.85 -6.22 4.18
C TYR A 146 -3.02 -6.76 5.36
N LEU A 147 -2.18 -7.78 5.13
CA LEU A 147 -1.28 -8.31 6.16
C LEU A 147 -0.28 -7.25 6.65
N ARG A 148 0.27 -6.41 5.75
CA ARG A 148 1.13 -5.28 6.14
C ARG A 148 0.39 -4.27 7.00
N TYR A 149 -0.84 -3.92 6.61
CA TYR A 149 -1.69 -3.02 7.37
C TYR A 149 -1.93 -3.54 8.79
N LEU A 150 -2.33 -4.81 8.93
CA LEU A 150 -2.55 -5.43 10.24
C LEU A 150 -1.26 -5.50 11.07
N THR A 151 -0.14 -5.83 10.43
CA THR A 151 1.18 -5.82 11.09
C THR A 151 1.51 -4.42 11.62
N ALA A 152 1.19 -3.36 10.88
CA ALA A 152 1.39 -1.98 11.32
C ALA A 152 0.47 -1.60 12.50
N MET A 153 -0.68 -2.25 12.62
CA MET A 153 -1.59 -2.18 13.77
C MET A 153 -1.18 -3.11 14.92
N ALA A 154 0.05 -3.65 14.89
CA ALA A 154 0.63 -4.55 15.88
C ALA A 154 -0.11 -5.88 16.06
N ASP A 155 -0.74 -6.40 15.00
CA ASP A 155 -1.31 -7.74 14.98
C ASP A 155 -0.19 -8.80 14.78
N GLU A 156 0.04 -9.63 15.81
CA GLU A 156 1.09 -10.64 15.82
C GLU A 156 0.80 -11.82 14.88
N GLU A 157 -0.46 -12.20 14.73
CA GLU A 157 -0.85 -13.26 13.79
C GLU A 157 -0.58 -12.79 12.35
N ALA A 158 -0.98 -11.56 12.03
CA ALA A 158 -0.72 -10.99 10.72
C ALA A 158 0.77 -10.85 10.40
N LEU A 159 1.61 -10.49 11.39
CA LEU A 159 3.06 -10.47 11.23
C LEU A 159 3.59 -11.87 10.84
N THR A 160 3.16 -12.90 11.56
CA THR A 160 3.57 -14.28 11.32
C THR A 160 3.16 -14.73 9.92
N ARG A 161 1.90 -14.50 9.55
CA ARG A 161 1.35 -14.81 8.22
C ARG A 161 2.08 -14.06 7.10
N LEU A 162 2.43 -12.79 7.32
CA LEU A 162 3.18 -11.98 6.36
C LEU A 162 4.57 -12.59 6.08
N ILE A 163 5.29 -12.97 7.14
CA ILE A 163 6.61 -13.61 7.01
C ILE A 163 6.49 -14.95 6.28
N GLU A 164 5.52 -15.77 6.64
CA GLU A 164 5.29 -17.07 5.99
C GLU A 164 4.93 -16.91 4.50
N ALA A 165 4.02 -16.01 4.17
CA ALA A 165 3.64 -15.74 2.79
C ALA A 165 4.83 -15.25 1.94
N LEU A 166 5.66 -14.36 2.49
CA LEU A 166 6.89 -13.90 1.81
C LEU A 166 7.93 -15.02 1.64
N ARG A 167 7.97 -16.02 2.54
CA ARG A 167 8.83 -17.21 2.41
C ARG A 167 8.36 -18.14 1.30
N LEU A 168 7.05 -18.29 1.12
CA LEU A 168 6.49 -19.14 0.06
C LEU A 168 6.53 -18.51 -1.33
N GLU A 169 6.60 -17.17 -1.43
CA GLU A 169 6.63 -16.47 -2.72
C GLU A 169 7.87 -16.83 -3.57
N PRO A 170 7.73 -17.50 -4.72
CA PRO A 170 8.89 -17.94 -5.51
C PRO A 170 9.65 -16.79 -6.17
N ASN A 171 9.05 -15.62 -6.41
CA ASN A 171 9.67 -14.51 -7.11
C ASN A 171 10.45 -13.56 -6.17
N PRO A 172 11.80 -13.56 -6.20
CA PRO A 172 12.59 -12.72 -5.31
C PRO A 172 12.47 -11.22 -5.59
N ALA A 173 12.11 -10.81 -6.82
CA ALA A 173 11.86 -9.41 -7.13
C ALA A 173 10.59 -8.91 -6.43
N TYR A 174 9.55 -9.76 -6.36
CA TYR A 174 8.33 -9.44 -5.61
C TYR A 174 8.64 -9.32 -4.12
N VAL A 175 9.32 -10.31 -3.53
CA VAL A 175 9.69 -10.28 -2.10
C VAL A 175 10.51 -9.03 -1.77
N SER A 176 11.52 -8.72 -2.59
CA SER A 176 12.34 -7.50 -2.40
C SER A 176 11.50 -6.22 -2.48
N ASN A 177 10.53 -6.15 -3.39
CA ASN A 177 9.59 -5.03 -3.45
C ASN A 177 8.75 -4.92 -2.17
N GLN A 178 8.20 -6.03 -1.67
CA GLN A 178 7.42 -6.02 -0.43
C GLN A 178 8.27 -5.60 0.79
N LEU A 179 9.51 -6.07 0.89
CA LEU A 179 10.46 -5.62 1.92
C LEU A 179 10.78 -4.12 1.79
N GLY A 180 10.92 -3.63 0.57
CA GLY A 180 11.05 -2.20 0.28
C GLY A 180 9.85 -1.39 0.76
N GLN A 181 8.63 -1.87 0.53
CA GLN A 181 7.40 -1.22 1.03
C GLN A 181 7.35 -1.22 2.56
N ILE A 182 7.67 -2.34 3.21
CA ILE A 182 7.71 -2.46 4.68
C ILE A 182 8.69 -1.44 5.27
N ARG A 183 9.88 -1.32 4.66
CA ARG A 183 10.87 -0.30 5.03
C ARG A 183 10.32 1.11 4.85
N ASN A 184 9.69 1.42 3.72
CA ASN A 184 9.18 2.77 3.43
C ASN A 184 8.03 3.17 4.37
N LEU A 185 7.24 2.20 4.82
CA LEU A 185 6.18 2.39 5.82
C LEU A 185 6.72 2.51 7.25
N ASN A 186 8.03 2.30 7.46
CA ASN A 186 8.71 2.37 8.76
C ASN A 186 7.97 1.57 9.86
N LEU A 187 7.58 0.32 9.55
CA LEU A 187 6.86 -0.52 10.50
C LEU A 187 7.74 -0.83 11.71
N SER A 188 7.18 -0.80 12.93
CA SER A 188 7.91 -1.12 14.15
C SER A 188 8.53 -2.52 14.13
N GLN A 189 7.87 -3.47 13.45
CA GLN A 189 8.28 -4.87 13.33
C GLN A 189 9.26 -5.11 12.17
N SER A 190 9.72 -4.06 11.47
CA SER A 190 10.61 -4.19 10.30
C SER A 190 11.85 -5.02 10.63
N ASN A 191 12.48 -4.82 11.79
CA ASN A 191 13.67 -5.62 12.16
C ASN A 191 13.34 -7.12 12.27
N VAL A 192 12.19 -7.49 12.84
CA VAL A 192 11.77 -8.90 12.95
C VAL A 192 11.56 -9.51 11.57
N ILE A 193 10.85 -8.80 10.70
CA ILE A 193 10.61 -9.24 9.32
C ILE A 193 11.93 -9.41 8.58
N PHE A 194 12.81 -8.40 8.63
CA PHE A 194 14.09 -8.44 7.94
C PHE A 194 14.99 -9.56 8.46
N GLN A 195 15.06 -9.77 9.78
CA GLN A 195 15.83 -10.90 10.34
C GLN A 195 15.35 -12.27 9.82
N ALA A 196 14.05 -12.44 9.58
CA ALA A 196 13.51 -13.68 9.00
C ALA A 196 14.03 -14.01 7.58
N PHE A 197 14.63 -13.03 6.88
CA PHE A 197 15.15 -13.15 5.52
C PHE A 197 16.67 -12.88 5.41
N ILE A 198 17.39 -12.83 6.53
CA ILE A 198 18.83 -12.48 6.59
C ILE A 198 19.75 -13.41 5.78
N ASN A 199 19.32 -14.66 5.58
CA ASN A 199 20.03 -15.70 4.83
C ASN A 199 19.19 -16.18 3.62
N ASP A 200 18.25 -15.38 3.14
CA ASP A 200 17.44 -15.74 1.98
C ASP A 200 18.25 -15.63 0.68
N THR A 201 18.61 -16.80 0.14
CA THR A 201 19.49 -16.93 -1.02
C THR A 201 18.77 -16.95 -2.37
N ARG A 202 17.46 -16.66 -2.43
CA ARG A 202 16.73 -16.60 -3.70
C ARG A 202 17.31 -15.51 -4.61
N GLN A 203 17.36 -15.77 -5.93
CA GLN A 203 18.05 -14.93 -6.91
C GLN A 203 17.13 -14.47 -8.04
N SER A 204 17.36 -13.26 -8.56
CA SER A 204 16.57 -12.74 -9.68
C SER A 204 17.05 -13.29 -11.02
N LEU A 205 16.11 -13.46 -11.96
CA LEU A 205 16.35 -13.92 -13.33
C LEU A 205 16.70 -12.80 -14.31
N THR A 206 16.70 -11.54 -13.88
CA THR A 206 16.84 -10.42 -14.83
C THR A 206 18.28 -10.29 -15.33
N PRO A 207 18.51 -10.34 -16.66
CA PRO A 207 19.85 -10.20 -17.27
C PRO A 207 20.52 -8.85 -17.04
N ASN A 208 19.80 -7.87 -16.49
CA ASN A 208 20.30 -6.53 -16.24
C ASN A 208 20.96 -6.43 -14.85
N ARG A 209 22.20 -6.91 -14.78
CA ARG A 209 23.27 -6.45 -13.87
C ARG A 209 23.11 -6.59 -12.36
N MET A 210 22.25 -7.48 -11.85
CA MET A 210 22.45 -8.05 -10.52
C MET A 210 22.15 -9.54 -10.49
N PRO A 211 22.92 -10.38 -11.18
CA PRO A 211 22.99 -11.77 -10.79
C PRO A 211 23.55 -11.80 -9.36
N GLY A 212 22.89 -12.49 -8.42
CA GLY A 212 23.22 -12.47 -6.99
C GLY A 212 22.06 -12.75 -6.03
N ILE A 213 22.39 -12.88 -4.73
CA ILE A 213 21.43 -13.07 -3.63
C ILE A 213 20.77 -11.71 -3.31
N VAL A 214 19.68 -11.39 -4.01
CA VAL A 214 19.04 -10.06 -3.93
C VAL A 214 18.43 -9.83 -2.55
N ILE A 215 17.74 -10.83 -1.99
CA ILE A 215 17.00 -10.67 -0.73
C ILE A 215 17.97 -10.55 0.45
N ALA A 216 18.86 -11.54 0.68
CA ALA A 216 19.78 -11.46 1.83
C ALA A 216 20.66 -10.19 1.79
N ASN A 217 21.14 -9.76 0.63
CA ASN A 217 21.93 -8.52 0.54
C ASN A 217 21.10 -7.27 0.84
N THR A 218 19.86 -7.20 0.34
CA THR A 218 18.93 -6.10 0.65
C THR A 218 18.65 -6.04 2.15
N VAL A 219 18.41 -7.20 2.75
CA VAL A 219 18.10 -7.35 4.17
C VAL A 219 19.29 -7.00 5.06
N ARG A 220 20.46 -7.57 4.79
CA ARG A 220 21.69 -7.31 5.54
C ARG A 220 22.09 -5.84 5.47
N ARG A 221 21.96 -5.22 4.29
CA ARG A 221 22.18 -3.77 4.14
C ARG A 221 21.25 -2.96 5.03
N TYR A 222 19.96 -3.30 5.09
CA TYR A 222 19.01 -2.63 5.98
C TYR A 222 19.40 -2.80 7.46
N LEU A 223 19.86 -3.99 7.84
CA LEU A 223 20.29 -4.31 9.20
C LEU A 223 21.71 -3.80 9.55
N GLY A 224 22.42 -3.13 8.62
CA GLY A 224 23.79 -2.67 8.84
C GLY A 224 24.84 -3.78 8.90
N LEU A 225 24.56 -4.94 8.31
CA LEU A 225 25.42 -6.12 8.31
C LEU A 225 26.24 -6.22 7.00
N PRO A 226 27.38 -6.95 7.03
CA PRO A 226 28.13 -7.28 5.82
C PRO A 226 27.26 -8.02 4.79
N PRO A 227 27.57 -7.89 3.49
CA PRO A 227 26.94 -8.67 2.43
C PRO A 227 26.98 -10.18 2.71
N HIS A 228 26.03 -10.92 2.14
CA HIS A 228 25.94 -12.36 2.34
C HIS A 228 27.08 -13.09 1.61
N GLU A 229 27.85 -13.92 2.32
CA GLU A 229 29.02 -14.64 1.80
C GLU A 229 28.69 -16.01 1.16
N GLY A 230 27.42 -16.38 1.12
CA GLY A 230 26.99 -17.68 0.57
C GLY A 230 27.26 -17.85 -0.92
N PRO A 231 27.26 -19.11 -1.41
CA PRO A 231 27.65 -19.44 -2.77
C PRO A 231 26.76 -18.73 -3.78
N TYR A 232 27.39 -17.90 -4.59
CA TYR A 232 26.78 -17.34 -5.77
C TYR A 232 26.58 -18.45 -6.80
N ARG A 233 25.33 -18.76 -7.14
CA ARG A 233 25.03 -19.68 -8.23
C ARG A 233 24.40 -18.88 -9.36
N PRO A 234 25.09 -18.63 -10.49
CA PRO A 234 24.43 -18.03 -11.63
C PRO A 234 23.14 -18.80 -11.92
N LEU A 235 22.07 -18.13 -12.34
CA LEU A 235 20.88 -18.82 -12.85
C LEU A 235 20.93 -18.82 -14.38
N GLU A 236 20.48 -19.92 -14.97
CA GLU A 236 20.17 -19.99 -16.39
C GLU A 236 18.97 -19.07 -16.72
N PRO A 237 18.80 -18.63 -17.98
CA PRO A 237 17.66 -17.80 -18.39
C PRO A 237 16.27 -18.40 -18.06
N ASN A 238 16.21 -19.70 -17.80
CA ASN A 238 15.00 -20.45 -17.48
C ASN A 238 14.72 -20.59 -15.96
N GLY A 239 15.51 -19.98 -15.08
CA GLY A 239 15.28 -20.05 -13.62
C GLY A 239 16.07 -21.12 -12.89
N GLN A 240 16.72 -22.04 -13.61
CA GLN A 240 17.44 -23.14 -12.99
C GLN A 240 18.84 -22.72 -12.53
N PRO A 241 19.39 -23.35 -11.47
CA PRO A 241 20.78 -23.15 -11.11
C PRO A 241 21.70 -23.49 -12.29
N TYR A 242 22.59 -22.57 -12.65
CA TYR A 242 23.66 -22.83 -13.60
C TYR A 242 24.54 -23.95 -13.04
N ILE A 243 24.69 -25.02 -13.82
CA ILE A 243 25.61 -26.10 -13.55
C ILE A 243 26.81 -25.87 -14.47
N PRO A 244 28.00 -25.54 -13.93
CA PRO A 244 29.20 -25.38 -14.76
C PRO A 244 29.44 -26.65 -15.56
N GLN A 245 29.51 -26.52 -16.89
CA GLN A 245 30.00 -27.63 -17.71
C GLN A 245 31.47 -27.87 -17.35
N PRO A 246 31.89 -29.13 -17.14
CA PRO A 246 33.24 -29.46 -16.64
C PRO A 246 34.40 -28.90 -17.48
N ASP A 247 34.15 -28.54 -18.75
CA ASP A 247 35.18 -28.19 -19.73
C ASP A 247 35.17 -26.72 -20.19
N ALA A 248 34.45 -25.83 -19.50
CA ALA A 248 34.49 -24.41 -19.84
C ALA A 248 35.81 -23.76 -19.33
N PRO A 249 36.65 -23.17 -20.20
CA PRO A 249 37.92 -22.58 -19.78
C PRO A 249 37.69 -21.47 -18.75
N SER A 250 38.57 -21.43 -17.74
CA SER A 250 38.50 -20.54 -16.55
C SER A 250 38.47 -19.04 -16.85
N SER A 251 38.66 -18.62 -18.11
CA SER A 251 38.66 -17.22 -18.53
C SER A 251 37.26 -16.59 -18.64
N VAL A 252 36.19 -17.34 -18.43
CA VAL A 252 34.81 -16.82 -18.52
C VAL A 252 34.32 -16.18 -17.21
N TRP A 253 34.99 -16.45 -16.08
CA TRP A 253 34.52 -16.02 -14.74
C TRP A 253 35.22 -14.79 -14.16
N ASP A 254 36.25 -14.26 -14.83
CA ASP A 254 36.97 -13.03 -14.44
C ASP A 254 36.59 -11.83 -15.35
N ARG A 255 35.35 -11.33 -15.25
CA ARG A 255 34.95 -9.99 -15.71
C ARG A 255 33.87 -9.38 -14.84
#